data_AF-A0A7U8GFK5-F1
#
_entry.id   AF-A0A7U8GFK5-F1
#
_cell.length_a   1.000
_cell.length_b   1.000
_cell.length_c   1.000
_cell.angle_alpha   90.00
_cell.angle_beta   90.00
_cell.angle_gamma   90.00
#
_symmetry.space_group_name_H-M   'P 1'
#
loop_
_entity.id
_entity.type
_entity.pdbx_description
1 polymer ?
#
loop_
_entity_poly.entity_id
_entity_poly.type
_entity_poly.pdbx_seq_one_letter_code
_entity_poly.pdbx_strand_id
1 'polypeptide(L)'
;MEFKNKQILSVNQFKKEVSFFGVKFDDGIEIEDDFLKSKNISFKSCEFNQVIAFENKTIKNLTFGTCIFNKGVYFVFCNFFDVKIYSCSFNQSASFYGSTFNMVPNFSQSIFKDGINLVNIKTNFNFKNLNTTIDNIDKPKDETANNFRDSFRTFKSALIKDNNLLDASKFHKYELYCKELELKNKKDKTFKDVVDKYQLFFYRKLCDHHTDLLKVFHNLLIIIMLFSIFSFVLDKFKQPSIENNAKYHIVQVDTNESYIFKEHNKTTYNIFGLNINKESGKLDEFVKNNFVYVLILLFIVLSIFSFNIFTNLYIFGSFFYVIFNFLDLVALYTHIAIISLFVFFALKFILLDDKQEIIRKIIIGVSYIVCIFALLAKPSLMLPVFGSFLEKDTNATYPLLLSLSVVYFILVALVIFSLQKTARKNSVVPS
;
A
#
# COMPACT_ATOMS: atom_id res chain seq x y z
N MET A 1 20.11 0.22 45.94
CA MET A 1 19.38 -0.49 47.02
C MET A 1 19.47 -1.97 46.72
N GLU A 2 19.68 -2.83 47.70
CA GLU A 2 19.85 -4.28 47.50
C GLU A 2 18.85 -5.04 48.36
N PHE A 3 18.09 -5.94 47.73
CA PHE A 3 17.21 -6.87 48.41
C PHE A 3 17.87 -8.24 48.46
N LYS A 4 18.35 -8.60 49.65
CA LYS A 4 19.02 -9.87 49.92
C LYS A 4 18.06 -11.05 50.05
N ASN A 5 16.82 -10.79 50.45
CA ASN A 5 15.77 -11.80 50.58
C ASN A 5 14.80 -11.70 49.39
N LYS A 6 14.18 -12.83 49.04
CA LYS A 6 13.13 -12.88 48.01
C LYS A 6 12.06 -11.81 48.24
N GLN A 7 11.77 -11.04 47.19
CA GLN A 7 10.71 -10.03 47.22
C GLN A 7 9.43 -10.59 46.58
N ILE A 8 8.31 -10.43 47.27
CA ILE A 8 6.99 -10.81 46.76
C ILE A 8 6.24 -9.52 46.45
N LEU A 9 5.66 -9.42 45.25
CA LEU A 9 4.77 -8.33 44.86
C LEU A 9 3.34 -8.85 44.85
N SER A 10 2.59 -8.47 45.87
CA SER A 10 1.17 -8.82 46.05
C SER A 10 0.29 -7.57 46.07
N VAL A 11 -0.99 -7.75 45.70
CA VAL A 11 -2.00 -6.66 45.77
C VAL A 11 -2.22 -6.22 47.22
N ASN A 12 -2.02 -7.14 48.17
CA ASN A 12 -2.16 -6.89 49.60
C ASN A 12 -1.06 -5.95 50.12
N GLN A 13 0.16 -6.04 49.57
CA GLN A 13 1.28 -5.18 49.97
C GLN A 13 1.28 -3.84 49.23
N PHE A 14 0.91 -3.81 47.95
CA PHE A 14 1.00 -2.61 47.12
C PHE A 14 -0.36 -2.21 46.54
N LYS A 15 -0.94 -1.15 47.10
CA LYS A 15 -2.23 -0.58 46.63
C LYS A 15 -2.10 0.14 45.27
N LYS A 16 -0.90 0.66 44.95
CA LYS A 16 -0.62 1.45 43.74
C LYS A 16 0.35 0.72 42.80
N GLU A 17 0.62 1.34 41.65
CA GLU A 17 1.68 0.93 40.72
C GLU A 17 3.04 0.87 41.43
N VAL A 18 3.91 -0.04 40.98
CA VAL A 18 5.21 -0.27 41.60
C VAL A 18 6.31 -0.04 40.58
N SER A 19 7.27 0.79 40.95
CA SER A 19 8.43 1.12 40.13
C SER A 19 9.70 1.01 40.97
N PHE A 20 10.63 0.16 40.54
CA PHE A 20 11.94 -0.01 41.14
C PHE A 20 13.00 0.66 40.25
N PHE A 21 13.92 1.40 40.88
CA PHE A 21 15.02 2.06 40.19
C PHE A 21 16.36 1.77 40.87
N GLY A 22 17.34 1.24 40.14
CA GLY A 22 18.68 0.98 40.70
C GLY A 22 18.69 -0.07 41.81
N VAL A 23 17.79 -1.05 41.72
CA VAL A 23 17.61 -2.09 42.73
C VAL A 23 18.23 -3.40 42.27
N LYS A 24 18.97 -4.05 43.17
CA LYS A 24 19.53 -5.38 42.97
C LYS A 24 18.71 -6.41 43.74
N PHE A 25 18.25 -7.45 43.07
CA PHE A 25 17.45 -8.55 43.62
C PHE A 25 18.31 -9.82 43.66
N ASP A 26 18.86 -10.14 44.84
CA ASP A 26 19.81 -11.26 45.01
C ASP A 26 19.12 -12.63 45.10
N ASP A 27 17.98 -12.69 45.77
CA ASP A 27 17.23 -13.93 46.05
C ASP A 27 15.91 -13.99 45.25
N GLY A 28 15.85 -13.22 44.16
CA GLY A 28 14.78 -13.26 43.18
C GLY A 28 13.54 -12.44 43.55
N ILE A 29 12.57 -12.53 42.65
CA ILE A 29 11.31 -11.80 42.72
C ILE A 29 10.17 -12.72 42.33
N GLU A 30 9.07 -12.66 43.08
CA GLU A 30 7.81 -13.32 42.78
C GLU A 30 6.72 -12.27 42.67
N ILE A 31 5.86 -12.40 41.67
CA ILE A 31 4.78 -11.45 41.41
C ILE A 31 3.50 -12.24 41.28
N GLU A 32 2.51 -11.93 42.12
CA GLU A 32 1.21 -12.61 42.11
C GLU A 32 0.41 -12.29 40.84
N ASP A 33 -0.42 -13.23 40.42
CA ASP A 33 -1.19 -13.16 39.18
C ASP A 33 -2.14 -11.97 39.14
N ASP A 34 -2.84 -11.70 40.25
CA ASP A 34 -3.77 -10.58 40.34
C ASP A 34 -3.04 -9.25 40.28
N PHE A 35 -1.78 -9.21 40.73
CA PHE A 35 -0.91 -8.06 40.61
C PHE A 35 -0.49 -7.84 39.15
N LEU A 36 -0.03 -8.90 38.46
CA LEU A 36 0.32 -8.88 37.03
C LEU A 36 -0.85 -8.44 36.12
N LYS A 37 -2.08 -8.85 36.47
CA LYS A 37 -3.30 -8.53 35.70
C LYS A 37 -3.79 -7.10 35.92
N SER A 38 -3.56 -6.52 37.10
CA SER A 38 -4.23 -5.28 37.50
C SER A 38 -3.32 -4.06 37.57
N LYS A 39 -2.00 -4.24 37.78
CA LYS A 39 -1.07 -3.15 38.08
C LYS A 39 -0.02 -2.94 36.98
N ASN A 40 0.51 -1.72 36.93
CA ASN A 40 1.68 -1.39 36.13
C ASN A 40 2.93 -1.66 36.97
N ILE A 41 3.86 -2.44 36.39
CA ILE A 41 5.11 -2.85 37.05
C ILE A 41 6.28 -2.35 36.21
N SER A 42 7.20 -1.63 36.85
CA SER A 42 8.36 -1.06 36.19
C SER A 42 9.64 -1.37 36.96
N PHE A 43 10.62 -1.94 36.29
CA PHE A 43 11.98 -2.12 36.79
C PHE A 43 12.91 -1.35 35.86
N LYS A 44 13.66 -0.40 36.42
CA LYS A 44 14.59 0.45 35.68
C LYS A 44 15.97 0.39 36.30
N SER A 45 17.00 0.16 35.50
CA SER A 45 18.39 0.02 35.97
C SER A 45 18.52 -1.00 37.11
N CYS A 46 17.70 -2.06 37.09
CA CYS A 46 17.68 -3.09 38.12
C CYS A 46 18.49 -4.31 37.68
N GLU A 47 19.03 -5.04 38.66
CA GLU A 47 19.81 -6.26 38.45
C GLU A 47 19.11 -7.45 39.12
N PHE A 48 18.98 -8.56 38.39
CA PHE A 48 18.34 -9.79 38.87
C PHE A 48 19.33 -10.95 38.85
N ASN A 49 19.60 -11.50 40.03
CA ASN A 49 20.59 -12.59 40.22
C ASN A 49 19.99 -13.99 40.24
N GLN A 50 18.66 -14.10 40.24
CA GLN A 50 17.94 -15.36 40.13
C GLN A 50 17.12 -15.42 38.86
N VAL A 51 16.66 -16.63 38.55
CA VAL A 51 15.75 -16.90 37.42
C VAL A 51 14.45 -16.11 37.62
N ILE A 52 13.96 -15.51 36.54
CA ILE A 52 12.62 -14.93 36.47
C ILE A 52 11.79 -15.83 35.57
N ALA A 53 10.74 -16.43 36.11
CA ALA A 53 9.88 -17.33 35.36
C ALA A 53 8.40 -17.01 35.59
N PHE A 54 7.66 -16.87 34.50
CA PHE A 54 6.21 -16.72 34.47
C PHE A 54 5.64 -17.76 33.50
N GLU A 55 4.67 -18.53 33.98
CA GLU A 55 3.98 -19.55 33.18
C GLU A 55 2.48 -19.34 33.23
N ASN A 56 1.83 -19.36 32.05
CA ASN A 56 0.38 -19.21 31.91
C ASN A 56 -0.17 -17.93 32.57
N LYS A 57 0.58 -16.83 32.51
CA LYS A 57 0.22 -15.55 33.15
C LYS A 57 -0.35 -14.55 32.15
N THR A 58 -1.28 -13.74 32.62
CA THR A 58 -1.76 -12.55 31.90
C THR A 58 -1.11 -11.31 32.51
N ILE A 59 -0.37 -10.56 31.70
CA ILE A 59 0.47 -9.44 32.13
C ILE A 59 -0.05 -8.17 31.46
N LYS A 60 -0.60 -7.26 32.26
CA LYS A 60 -1.21 -6.01 31.75
C LYS A 60 -0.16 -5.00 31.29
N ASN A 61 0.80 -4.67 32.15
CA ASN A 61 1.85 -3.72 31.82
C ASN A 61 3.13 -4.04 32.60
N LEU A 62 4.17 -4.43 31.86
CA LEU A 62 5.47 -4.80 32.43
C LEU A 62 6.58 -4.08 31.68
N THR A 63 7.38 -3.31 32.44
CA THR A 63 8.53 -2.59 31.92
C THR A 63 9.81 -3.08 32.59
N PHE A 64 10.78 -3.49 31.78
CA PHE A 64 12.18 -3.64 32.11
C PHE A 64 12.98 -2.65 31.26
N GLY A 65 13.62 -1.68 31.91
CA GLY A 65 14.43 -0.65 31.24
C GLY A 65 15.86 -0.67 31.76
N THR A 66 16.83 -0.90 30.89
CA THR A 66 18.26 -0.92 31.29
C THR A 66 18.55 -1.95 32.40
N CYS A 67 17.80 -3.06 32.42
CA CYS A 67 17.96 -4.11 33.42
C CYS A 67 19.04 -5.13 33.03
N ILE A 68 19.65 -5.76 34.03
CA ILE A 68 20.60 -6.85 33.84
C ILE A 68 20.00 -8.12 34.44
N PHE A 69 19.88 -9.17 33.63
CA PHE A 69 19.45 -10.49 34.06
C PHE A 69 20.66 -11.44 34.03
N ASN A 70 21.13 -11.83 35.22
CA ASN A 70 22.31 -12.70 35.35
C ASN A 70 21.97 -14.19 35.19
N LYS A 71 20.68 -14.55 35.33
CA LYS A 71 20.14 -15.89 35.10
C LYS A 71 19.03 -15.85 34.04
N GLY A 72 18.54 -17.03 33.66
CA GLY A 72 17.53 -17.17 32.62
C GLY A 72 16.21 -16.44 32.93
N VAL A 73 15.55 -15.97 31.87
CA VAL A 73 14.25 -15.28 31.93
C VAL A 73 13.25 -16.02 31.06
N TYR A 74 12.14 -16.49 31.64
CA TYR A 74 11.21 -17.38 30.97
C TYR A 74 9.77 -16.85 31.09
N PHE A 75 9.16 -16.51 29.96
CA PHE A 75 7.75 -16.18 29.82
C PHE A 75 7.09 -17.25 28.94
N VAL A 76 6.50 -18.24 29.57
CA VAL A 76 5.96 -19.43 28.90
C VAL A 76 4.43 -19.31 28.84
N PHE A 77 3.87 -19.37 27.63
CA PHE A 77 2.43 -19.23 27.38
C PHE A 77 1.80 -17.98 28.04
N CYS A 78 2.57 -16.89 28.13
CA CYS A 78 2.11 -15.65 28.76
C CYS A 78 1.35 -14.77 27.77
N ASN A 79 0.36 -14.04 28.25
CA ASN A 79 -0.43 -13.09 27.46
C ASN A 79 -0.09 -11.66 27.87
N PHE A 80 0.62 -10.94 27.00
CA PHE A 80 1.07 -9.56 27.23
C PHE A 80 0.12 -8.55 26.60
N PHE A 81 -0.33 -7.56 27.37
CA PHE A 81 -1.03 -6.39 26.83
C PHE A 81 -0.03 -5.30 26.44
N ASP A 82 0.72 -4.73 27.39
CA ASP A 82 1.82 -3.78 27.12
C ASP A 82 3.12 -4.31 27.74
N VAL A 83 4.18 -4.44 26.94
CA VAL A 83 5.48 -4.94 27.40
C VAL A 83 6.62 -4.15 26.79
N LYS A 84 7.51 -3.67 27.65
CA LYS A 84 8.65 -2.82 27.30
C LYS A 84 9.91 -3.38 27.93
N ILE A 85 10.78 -3.98 27.13
CA ILE A 85 12.05 -4.59 27.53
C ILE A 85 13.16 -3.91 26.73
N TYR A 86 13.54 -2.69 27.12
CA TYR A 86 14.48 -1.88 26.35
C TYR A 86 15.83 -1.76 27.06
N SER A 87 16.90 -1.75 26.26
CA SER A 87 18.29 -1.63 26.71
C SER A 87 18.69 -2.67 27.77
N CYS A 88 18.03 -3.83 27.80
CA CYS A 88 18.29 -4.87 28.80
C CYS A 88 19.40 -5.83 28.35
N SER A 89 20.17 -6.35 29.30
CA SER A 89 21.18 -7.38 29.04
C SER A 89 20.75 -8.71 29.63
N PHE A 90 20.53 -9.72 28.77
CA PHE A 90 20.25 -11.10 29.16
C PHE A 90 21.55 -11.90 29.08
N ASN A 91 22.12 -12.22 30.23
CA ASN A 91 23.38 -12.96 30.32
C ASN A 91 23.22 -14.47 30.13
N GLN A 92 21.98 -14.98 30.28
CA GLN A 92 21.60 -16.35 29.99
C GLN A 92 20.37 -16.39 29.06
N SER A 93 19.83 -17.58 28.78
CA SER A 93 18.69 -17.77 27.89
C SER A 93 17.46 -16.94 28.29
N ALA A 94 16.88 -16.25 27.30
CA ALA A 94 15.57 -15.62 27.41
C ALA A 94 14.54 -16.40 26.57
N SER A 95 13.37 -16.71 27.11
CA SER A 95 12.32 -17.45 26.40
C SER A 95 10.99 -16.73 26.50
N PHE A 96 10.31 -16.61 25.36
CA PHE A 96 8.93 -16.12 25.25
C PHE A 96 8.03 -17.20 24.62
N TYR A 97 8.38 -18.47 24.79
CA TYR A 97 7.72 -19.61 24.15
C TYR A 97 6.20 -19.57 24.31
N GLY A 98 5.48 -19.71 23.20
CA GLY A 98 4.01 -19.77 23.19
C GLY A 98 3.30 -18.48 23.62
N SER A 99 4.03 -17.40 23.89
CA SER A 99 3.46 -16.16 24.41
C SER A 99 2.75 -15.33 23.33
N THR A 100 1.77 -14.52 23.75
CA THR A 100 1.00 -13.64 22.88
C THR A 100 1.27 -12.17 23.22
N PHE A 101 1.59 -11.35 22.22
CA PHE A 101 1.74 -9.90 22.35
C PHE A 101 0.54 -9.19 21.71
N ASN A 102 -0.30 -8.56 22.54
CA ASN A 102 -1.49 -7.85 22.06
C ASN A 102 -1.19 -6.42 21.58
N MET A 103 -0.14 -5.79 22.13
CA MET A 103 0.43 -4.55 21.60
C MET A 103 1.83 -4.79 21.05
N VAL A 104 2.39 -3.78 20.39
CA VAL A 104 3.73 -3.81 19.81
C VAL A 104 4.75 -3.99 20.93
N PRO A 105 5.45 -5.12 21.02
CA PRO A 105 6.45 -5.32 22.05
C PRO A 105 7.68 -4.46 21.78
N ASN A 106 8.20 -3.77 22.79
CA ASN A 106 9.40 -2.97 22.66
C ASN A 106 10.60 -3.72 23.21
N PHE A 107 11.48 -4.21 22.33
CA PHE A 107 12.74 -4.87 22.68
C PHE A 107 13.99 -4.05 22.31
N SER A 108 13.82 -2.74 22.10
CA SER A 108 14.87 -1.87 21.57
C SER A 108 16.17 -1.96 22.36
N GLN A 109 17.29 -2.14 21.66
CA GLN A 109 18.65 -2.18 22.24
C GLN A 109 18.87 -3.27 23.30
N SER A 110 18.01 -4.28 23.38
CA SER A 110 18.22 -5.43 24.28
C SER A 110 19.20 -6.44 23.68
N ILE A 111 20.06 -7.00 24.52
CA ILE A 111 21.14 -7.91 24.16
C ILE A 111 20.85 -9.30 24.72
N PHE A 112 20.84 -10.32 23.87
CA PHE A 112 20.62 -11.72 24.24
C PHE A 112 21.90 -12.53 24.01
N LYS A 113 22.69 -12.78 25.06
CA LYS A 113 24.00 -13.44 24.92
C LYS A 113 23.88 -14.91 24.51
N ASP A 114 23.00 -15.66 25.17
CA ASP A 114 22.75 -17.08 24.86
C ASP A 114 21.62 -17.29 23.82
N GLY A 115 21.10 -16.20 23.26
CA GLY A 115 19.97 -16.21 22.33
C GLY A 115 18.60 -16.08 23.01
N ILE A 116 17.57 -16.05 22.16
CA ILE A 116 16.18 -15.86 22.56
C ILE A 116 15.30 -16.94 21.93
N ASN A 117 14.48 -17.63 22.72
CA ASN A 117 13.48 -18.56 22.22
C ASN A 117 12.18 -17.81 21.95
N LEU A 118 11.76 -17.82 20.68
CA LEU A 118 10.56 -17.13 20.20
C LEU A 118 9.53 -18.08 19.54
N VAL A 119 9.68 -19.39 19.76
CA VAL A 119 8.82 -20.40 19.11
C VAL A 119 7.37 -20.25 19.58
N ASN A 120 6.42 -20.38 18.63
CA ASN A 120 4.97 -20.31 18.84
C ASN A 120 4.44 -18.97 19.37
N ILE A 121 5.15 -17.87 19.12
CA ILE A 121 4.67 -16.54 19.51
C ILE A 121 3.56 -16.03 18.60
N LYS A 122 2.59 -15.35 19.21
CA LYS A 122 1.49 -14.68 18.51
C LYS A 122 1.60 -13.17 18.68
N THR A 123 1.35 -12.40 17.63
CA THR A 123 1.42 -10.93 17.63
C THR A 123 0.13 -10.35 17.03
N ASN A 124 -0.56 -9.49 17.78
CA ASN A 124 -1.85 -8.92 17.39
C ASN A 124 -1.75 -7.41 17.08
N PHE A 125 -0.76 -7.01 16.30
CA PHE A 125 -0.57 -5.61 15.90
C PHE A 125 -0.28 -5.47 14.39
N ASN A 126 -0.65 -4.31 13.83
CA ASN A 126 -0.43 -3.97 12.43
C ASN A 126 0.44 -2.70 12.28
N PHE A 127 0.65 -2.24 11.03
CA PHE A 127 1.44 -1.05 10.73
C PHE A 127 0.94 0.21 11.48
N LYS A 128 -0.38 0.38 11.62
CA LYS A 128 -0.95 1.54 12.32
C LYS A 128 -0.60 1.50 13.80
N ASN A 129 -0.74 0.34 14.45
CA ASN A 129 -0.35 0.18 15.85
C ASN A 129 1.14 0.50 16.03
N LEU A 130 2.00 -0.04 15.17
CA LEU A 130 3.45 0.22 15.18
C LEU A 130 3.79 1.70 15.00
N ASN A 131 3.16 2.37 14.02
CA ASN A 131 3.35 3.80 13.79
C ASN A 131 2.92 4.61 15.01
N THR A 132 1.77 4.31 15.62
CA THR A 132 1.31 4.96 16.85
C THR A 132 2.26 4.73 18.02
N THR A 133 2.77 3.51 18.20
CA THR A 133 3.76 3.21 19.25
C THR A 133 5.04 4.03 19.06
N ILE A 134 5.55 4.13 17.83
CA ILE A 134 6.75 4.93 17.52
C ILE A 134 6.46 6.43 17.70
N ASP A 135 5.30 6.92 17.26
CA ASP A 135 4.90 8.32 17.39
C ASP A 135 4.76 8.77 18.86
N ASN A 136 4.41 7.84 19.77
CA ASN A 136 4.23 8.11 21.19
C ASN A 136 5.54 8.08 22.01
N ILE A 137 6.68 7.71 21.41
CA ILE A 137 7.97 7.70 22.10
C ILE A 137 8.64 9.06 21.88
N ASP A 138 9.03 9.69 22.99
CA ASP A 138 9.71 11.00 23.00
C ASP A 138 11.19 10.88 22.60
N LYS A 139 11.43 10.49 21.35
CA LYS A 139 12.76 10.34 20.71
C LYS A 139 12.64 10.64 19.21
N PRO A 140 13.77 10.90 18.51
CA PRO A 140 13.76 10.98 17.05
C PRO A 140 13.10 9.75 16.44
N LYS A 141 12.13 9.97 15.55
CA LYS A 141 11.26 8.91 15.03
C LYS A 141 12.00 7.95 14.10
N ASP A 142 12.97 8.46 13.37
CA ASP A 142 13.88 7.68 12.53
C ASP A 142 14.76 6.74 13.38
N GLU A 143 15.40 7.27 14.43
CA GLU A 143 16.17 6.45 15.37
C GLU A 143 15.29 5.43 16.10
N THR A 144 14.10 5.83 16.53
CA THR A 144 13.14 4.94 17.19
C THR A 144 12.69 3.82 16.26
N ALA A 145 12.33 4.14 15.02
CA ALA A 145 11.99 3.13 14.02
C ALA A 145 13.16 2.17 13.75
N ASN A 146 14.39 2.68 13.67
CA ASN A 146 15.59 1.84 13.51
C ASN A 146 15.79 0.90 14.72
N ASN A 147 15.60 1.37 15.95
CA ASN A 147 15.71 0.54 17.15
C ASN A 147 14.67 -0.61 17.18
N PHE A 148 13.42 -0.35 16.77
CA PHE A 148 12.41 -1.40 16.60
C PHE A 148 12.79 -2.36 15.47
N ARG A 149 13.30 -1.83 14.35
CA ARG A 149 13.76 -2.64 13.22
C ARG A 149 14.84 -3.64 13.65
N ASP A 150 15.81 -3.19 14.44
CA ASP A 150 16.88 -4.02 14.96
C ASP A 150 16.34 -5.12 15.89
N SER A 151 15.36 -4.80 16.72
CA SER A 151 14.70 -5.78 17.59
C SER A 151 14.03 -6.89 16.77
N PHE A 152 13.24 -6.52 15.76
CA PHE A 152 12.57 -7.48 14.89
C PHE A 152 13.55 -8.25 13.99
N ARG A 153 14.69 -7.65 13.63
CA ARG A 153 15.79 -8.32 12.93
C ARG A 153 16.40 -9.42 13.81
N THR A 154 16.66 -9.15 15.08
CA THR A 154 17.12 -10.16 16.04
C THR A 154 16.11 -11.30 16.18
N PHE A 155 14.83 -10.98 16.29
CA PHE A 155 13.76 -11.98 16.41
C PHE A 155 13.66 -12.87 15.18
N LYS A 156 13.71 -12.26 13.98
CA LYS A 156 13.76 -12.98 12.71
C LYS A 156 14.96 -13.93 12.66
N SER A 157 16.16 -13.45 13.00
CA SER A 157 17.38 -14.28 12.96
C SER A 157 17.32 -15.45 13.94
N ALA A 158 16.77 -15.25 15.14
CA ALA A 158 16.55 -16.32 16.10
C ALA A 158 15.59 -17.39 15.55
N LEU A 159 14.45 -16.98 14.97
CA LEU A 159 13.47 -17.90 14.39
C LEU A 159 13.99 -18.65 13.16
N ILE A 160 14.85 -18.03 12.35
CA ILE A 160 15.53 -18.72 11.24
C ILE A 160 16.46 -19.82 11.78
N LYS A 161 17.22 -19.53 12.85
CA LYS A 161 18.11 -20.51 13.49
C LYS A 161 17.33 -21.72 14.02
N ASP A 162 16.11 -21.49 14.52
CA ASP A 162 15.22 -22.53 15.05
C ASP A 162 14.38 -23.23 13.96
N ASN A 163 14.66 -23.02 12.67
CA ASN A 163 13.90 -23.54 11.52
C ASN A 163 12.42 -23.13 11.49
N ASN A 164 12.02 -22.07 12.20
CA ASN A 164 10.66 -21.54 12.19
C ASN A 164 10.52 -20.42 11.14
N LEU A 165 10.47 -20.84 9.86
CA LEU A 165 10.41 -19.92 8.72
C LEU A 165 9.13 -19.08 8.67
N LEU A 166 8.00 -19.62 9.14
CA LEU A 166 6.70 -18.94 9.10
C LEU A 166 6.70 -17.72 10.03
N ASP A 167 7.13 -17.89 11.28
CA ASP A 167 7.18 -16.80 12.26
C ASP A 167 8.32 -15.82 11.95
N ALA A 168 9.49 -16.31 11.49
CA ALA A 168 10.56 -15.44 11.02
C ALA A 168 10.08 -14.48 9.92
N SER A 169 9.22 -14.98 9.04
CA SER A 169 8.56 -14.23 7.99
C SER A 169 7.65 -13.10 8.52
N LYS A 170 6.93 -13.32 9.63
CA LYS A 170 6.09 -12.29 10.28
C LYS A 170 6.97 -11.17 10.84
N PHE A 171 8.08 -11.52 11.49
CA PHE A 171 9.03 -10.52 12.00
C PHE A 171 9.79 -9.80 10.89
N HIS A 172 10.05 -10.44 9.75
CA HIS A 172 10.57 -9.74 8.57
C HIS A 172 9.59 -8.69 8.03
N LYS A 173 8.28 -8.96 8.05
CA LYS A 173 7.27 -7.96 7.71
C LYS A 173 7.30 -6.76 8.67
N TYR A 174 7.46 -6.98 9.96
CA TYR A 174 7.62 -5.90 10.94
C TYR A 174 8.92 -5.11 10.76
N GLU A 175 10.02 -5.78 10.38
CA GLU A 175 11.28 -5.12 9.99
C GLU A 175 11.06 -4.16 8.80
N LEU A 176 10.30 -4.58 7.79
CA LEU A 176 9.98 -3.74 6.62
C LEU A 176 9.11 -2.54 6.99
N TYR A 177 8.13 -2.73 7.89
CA TYR A 177 7.35 -1.61 8.43
C TYR A 177 8.23 -0.58 9.13
N CYS A 178 9.15 -1.04 9.97
CA CYS A 178 10.10 -0.13 10.63
C CYS A 178 10.98 0.59 9.61
N LYS A 179 11.49 -0.09 8.58
CA LYS A 179 12.29 0.54 7.52
C LYS A 179 11.48 1.62 6.76
N GLU A 180 10.20 1.38 6.48
CA GLU A 180 9.33 2.39 5.85
C GLU A 180 9.18 3.64 6.74
N LEU A 181 8.96 3.44 8.05
CA LEU A 181 8.82 4.53 9.04
C LEU A 181 10.14 5.29 9.27
N GLU A 182 11.25 4.57 9.30
CA GLU A 182 12.62 5.11 9.37
C GLU A 182 12.85 6.07 8.20
N LEU A 183 12.67 5.61 6.95
CA LEU A 183 12.85 6.43 5.75
C LEU A 183 11.83 7.57 5.62
N LYS A 184 10.63 7.40 6.19
CA LYS A 184 9.64 8.49 6.24
C LYS A 184 10.13 9.65 7.10
N ASN A 185 10.76 9.37 8.25
CA ASN A 185 11.15 10.36 9.25
C ASN A 185 12.62 10.80 9.16
N LYS A 186 13.46 10.10 8.39
CA LYS A 186 14.87 10.48 8.14
C LYS A 186 14.96 11.93 7.65
N LYS A 187 15.87 12.73 8.21
CA LYS A 187 16.07 14.14 7.81
C LYS A 187 16.72 14.26 6.43
N ASP A 188 17.92 13.72 6.28
CA ASP A 188 18.69 13.78 5.05
C ASP A 188 18.42 12.55 4.17
N LYS A 189 17.70 12.75 3.06
CA LYS A 189 17.29 11.67 2.16
C LYS A 189 18.09 11.73 0.88
N THR A 190 18.79 10.64 0.60
CA THR A 190 19.36 10.42 -0.74
C THR A 190 18.26 10.08 -1.73
N PHE A 191 18.52 10.21 -3.03
CA PHE A 191 17.59 9.75 -4.07
C PHE A 191 17.21 8.28 -3.89
N LYS A 192 18.19 7.44 -3.51
CA LYS A 192 17.97 6.03 -3.18
C LYS A 192 16.99 5.86 -2.02
N ASP A 193 17.12 6.64 -0.94
CA ASP A 193 16.21 6.58 0.20
C ASP A 193 14.77 6.94 -0.19
N VAL A 194 14.61 7.91 -1.09
CA VAL A 194 13.29 8.30 -1.63
C VAL A 194 12.69 7.14 -2.43
N VAL A 195 13.46 6.54 -3.34
CA VAL A 195 13.02 5.38 -4.14
C VAL A 195 12.67 4.20 -3.23
N ASP A 196 13.54 3.82 -2.30
CA ASP A 196 13.32 2.74 -1.34
C ASP A 196 12.04 2.97 -0.51
N LYS A 197 11.80 4.20 -0.05
CA LYS A 197 10.59 4.56 0.70
C LYS A 197 9.33 4.30 -0.11
N TYR A 198 9.27 4.80 -1.35
CA TYR A 198 8.10 4.60 -2.20
C TYR A 198 7.92 3.14 -2.59
N GLN A 199 9.02 2.43 -2.85
CA GLN A 199 8.99 1.00 -3.11
C GLN A 199 8.38 0.24 -1.92
N LEU A 200 8.81 0.52 -0.68
CA LEU A 200 8.23 -0.08 0.52
C LEU A 200 6.76 0.30 0.70
N PHE A 201 6.41 1.58 0.50
CA PHE A 201 5.04 2.05 0.60
C PHE A 201 4.10 1.30 -0.36
N PHE A 202 4.46 1.20 -1.64
CA PHE A 202 3.70 0.42 -2.63
C PHE A 202 3.70 -1.06 -2.26
N TYR A 203 4.83 -1.60 -1.81
CA TYR A 203 4.95 -2.99 -1.42
C TYR A 203 4.03 -3.36 -0.24
N ARG A 204 3.81 -2.43 0.69
CA ARG A 204 2.82 -2.58 1.77
C ARG A 204 1.39 -2.48 1.26
N LYS A 205 1.08 -1.50 0.42
CA LYS A 205 -0.28 -1.30 -0.09
C LYS A 205 -0.74 -2.42 -1.03
N LEU A 206 0.19 -3.00 -1.79
CA LEU A 206 -0.11 -4.05 -2.76
C LEU A 206 -0.24 -5.46 -2.16
N CYS A 207 0.59 -5.84 -1.16
CA CYS A 207 0.64 -7.21 -0.57
C CYS A 207 0.74 -7.26 0.95
N ASP A 208 0.75 -6.11 1.64
CA ASP A 208 1.06 -6.04 3.07
C ASP A 208 2.41 -6.68 3.44
N HIS A 209 3.43 -6.45 2.58
CA HIS A 209 4.77 -7.03 2.67
C HIS A 209 4.77 -8.56 2.80
N HIS A 210 4.40 -9.24 1.72
CA HIS A 210 4.42 -10.71 1.57
C HIS A 210 3.27 -11.50 2.21
N THR A 211 2.26 -10.91 2.85
CA THR A 211 1.24 -11.71 3.55
C THR A 211 -0.02 -11.97 2.74
N ASP A 212 -0.30 -11.18 1.71
CA ASP A 212 -1.57 -11.28 0.99
C ASP A 212 -1.36 -11.38 -0.53
N LEU A 213 -1.29 -12.62 -1.02
CA LEU A 213 -1.16 -12.92 -2.45
C LEU A 213 -2.40 -12.47 -3.24
N LEU A 214 -3.59 -12.69 -2.67
CA LEU A 214 -4.86 -12.31 -3.28
C LEU A 214 -4.95 -10.78 -3.42
N LYS A 215 -4.46 -10.02 -2.45
CA LYS A 215 -4.40 -8.55 -2.53
C LYS A 215 -3.59 -8.07 -3.71
N VAL A 216 -2.43 -8.69 -3.99
CA VAL A 216 -1.60 -8.34 -5.15
C VAL A 216 -2.34 -8.66 -6.44
N PHE A 217 -2.93 -9.86 -6.52
CA PHE A 217 -3.67 -10.30 -7.70
C PHE A 217 -4.88 -9.40 -7.99
N HIS A 218 -5.65 -9.05 -6.96
CA HIS A 218 -6.77 -8.11 -7.08
C HIS A 218 -6.33 -6.73 -7.57
N ASN A 219 -5.20 -6.21 -7.06
CA ASN A 219 -4.65 -4.94 -7.53
C ASN A 219 -4.20 -5.03 -9.00
N LEU A 220 -3.65 -6.17 -9.43
CA LEU A 220 -3.32 -6.42 -10.85
C LEU A 220 -4.56 -6.33 -11.74
N LEU A 221 -5.64 -7.02 -11.37
CA LEU A 221 -6.90 -7.01 -12.12
C LEU A 221 -7.50 -5.60 -12.24
N ILE A 222 -7.42 -4.80 -11.17
CA ILE A 222 -7.91 -3.42 -11.19
C ILE A 222 -7.10 -2.56 -12.17
N ILE A 223 -5.78 -2.70 -12.20
CA ILE A 223 -4.93 -1.97 -13.15
C ILE A 223 -5.25 -2.37 -14.60
N ILE A 224 -5.47 -3.66 -14.87
CA ILE A 224 -5.88 -4.16 -16.20
C ILE A 224 -7.24 -3.60 -16.61
N MET A 225 -8.23 -3.63 -15.70
CA MET A 225 -9.55 -3.04 -15.91
C MET A 225 -9.44 -1.56 -16.28
N LEU A 226 -8.69 -0.76 -15.50
CA LEU A 226 -8.53 0.67 -15.76
C LEU A 226 -7.93 0.93 -17.12
N PHE A 227 -6.86 0.22 -17.47
CA PHE A 227 -6.21 0.39 -18.77
C PHE A 227 -7.15 0.02 -19.92
N SER A 228 -7.93 -1.05 -19.76
CA SER A 228 -8.91 -1.50 -20.75
C SER A 228 -10.00 -0.45 -20.99
N ILE A 229 -10.53 0.15 -19.91
CA ILE A 229 -11.54 1.22 -20.01
C ILE A 229 -10.97 2.45 -20.71
N PHE A 230 -9.79 2.93 -20.30
CA PHE A 230 -9.16 4.09 -20.93
C PHE A 230 -8.82 3.83 -22.40
N SER A 231 -8.30 2.64 -22.72
CA SER A 231 -7.98 2.25 -24.10
C SER A 231 -9.23 2.20 -24.98
N PHE A 232 -10.34 1.63 -24.48
CA PHE A 232 -11.61 1.58 -25.19
C PHE A 232 -12.18 2.98 -25.45
N VAL A 233 -12.15 3.84 -24.43
CA VAL A 233 -12.59 5.23 -24.56
C VAL A 233 -11.76 5.96 -25.62
N LEU A 234 -10.42 5.88 -25.55
CA LEU A 234 -9.52 6.50 -26.52
C LEU A 234 -9.72 5.97 -27.94
N ASP A 235 -9.97 4.67 -28.11
CA ASP A 235 -10.25 4.06 -29.40
C ASP A 235 -11.56 4.55 -30.02
N LYS A 236 -12.61 4.74 -29.20
CA LYS A 236 -13.89 5.33 -29.63
C LYS A 236 -13.81 6.80 -29.99
N PHE A 237 -12.85 7.52 -29.42
CA PHE A 237 -12.56 8.92 -29.75
C PHE A 237 -11.50 9.09 -30.86
N LYS A 238 -11.07 8.00 -31.52
CA LYS A 238 -10.29 8.12 -32.76
C LYS A 238 -11.08 8.93 -33.77
N GLN A 239 -10.55 10.09 -34.16
CA GLN A 239 -11.02 10.75 -35.39
C GLN A 239 -10.83 9.76 -36.54
N PRO A 240 -11.81 9.62 -37.45
CA PRO A 240 -11.63 8.78 -38.63
C PRO A 240 -10.38 9.22 -39.39
N SER A 241 -9.57 8.26 -39.85
CA SER A 241 -8.45 8.55 -40.74
C SER A 241 -8.97 9.30 -41.97
N ILE A 242 -8.19 10.28 -42.41
CA ILE A 242 -8.48 11.13 -43.58
C ILE A 242 -8.74 10.29 -44.86
N GLU A 243 -8.35 9.02 -44.87
CA GLU A 243 -8.56 8.06 -45.97
C GLU A 243 -10.01 7.66 -46.23
N ASN A 244 -10.96 7.85 -45.30
CA ASN A 244 -12.38 7.56 -45.58
C ASN A 244 -13.04 8.57 -46.56
N ASN A 245 -12.28 9.55 -47.07
CA ASN A 245 -12.72 10.43 -48.16
C ASN A 245 -12.53 9.80 -49.56
N ALA A 246 -11.92 8.61 -49.69
CA ALA A 246 -11.77 7.91 -50.97
C ALA A 246 -13.06 7.20 -51.46
N LYS A 247 -14.25 7.69 -51.06
CA LYS A 247 -15.57 7.16 -51.50
C LYS A 247 -16.03 7.72 -52.86
N TYR A 248 -15.07 8.13 -53.70
CA TYR A 248 -15.31 8.58 -55.07
C TYR A 248 -14.30 7.88 -55.98
N HIS A 249 -14.75 6.83 -56.67
CA HIS A 249 -13.99 6.25 -57.77
C HIS A 249 -14.01 7.23 -58.94
N ILE A 250 -12.83 7.71 -59.33
CA ILE A 250 -12.63 8.35 -60.63
C ILE A 250 -12.71 7.23 -61.67
N VAL A 251 -13.65 7.33 -62.61
CA VAL A 251 -13.60 6.59 -63.86
C VAL A 251 -13.29 7.62 -64.94
N GLN A 252 -12.08 7.57 -65.49
CA GLN A 252 -11.79 8.20 -66.78
C GLN A 252 -12.49 7.40 -67.86
N VAL A 253 -13.33 8.07 -68.66
CA VAL A 253 -13.76 7.60 -69.97
C VAL A 253 -13.15 8.58 -70.98
N ASP A 254 -12.52 8.04 -72.02
CA ASP A 254 -11.93 8.81 -73.12
C ASP A 254 -12.96 9.75 -73.76
N THR A 255 -12.97 10.99 -73.27
CA THR A 255 -13.37 12.28 -73.88
C THR A 255 -13.65 13.25 -72.73
N ASN A 256 -12.67 14.09 -72.39
CA ASN A 256 -12.65 15.36 -71.65
C ASN A 256 -13.77 15.86 -70.69
N GLU A 257 -14.78 15.10 -70.26
CA GLU A 257 -15.72 15.54 -69.21
C GLU A 257 -16.21 14.36 -68.35
N SER A 258 -15.92 14.40 -67.04
CA SER A 258 -16.45 13.44 -66.05
C SER A 258 -17.54 14.10 -65.20
N TYR A 259 -18.80 13.70 -65.42
CA TYR A 259 -19.95 14.11 -64.60
C TYR A 259 -20.11 13.16 -63.40
N ILE A 260 -20.07 13.67 -62.17
CA ILE A 260 -20.43 12.90 -60.97
C ILE A 260 -21.94 13.02 -60.75
N PHE A 261 -22.69 12.01 -61.18
CA PHE A 261 -24.03 11.76 -60.66
C PHE A 261 -23.93 10.89 -59.41
N LYS A 262 -24.53 11.36 -58.31
CA LYS A 262 -25.11 10.44 -57.33
C LYS A 262 -26.38 11.03 -56.74
N GLU A 263 -27.48 10.61 -57.34
CA GLU A 263 -28.83 10.73 -56.80
C GLU A 263 -28.98 9.82 -55.57
N HIS A 264 -29.90 10.25 -54.70
CA HIS A 264 -30.18 9.76 -53.36
C HIS A 264 -30.07 8.24 -53.15
N ASN A 265 -29.42 7.83 -52.04
CA ASN A 265 -30.14 7.12 -50.99
C ASN A 265 -29.41 7.09 -49.63
N LYS A 266 -30.24 7.35 -48.62
CA LYS A 266 -30.07 7.32 -47.17
C LYS A 266 -29.16 6.18 -46.66
N THR A 267 -28.15 6.54 -45.88
CA THR A 267 -27.72 5.73 -44.73
C THR A 267 -27.70 6.62 -43.50
N THR A 268 -28.79 6.49 -42.73
CA THR A 268 -29.02 7.03 -41.40
C THR A 268 -28.04 6.45 -40.38
N TYR A 269 -27.28 7.29 -39.70
CA TYR A 269 -26.78 6.97 -38.36
C TYR A 269 -27.66 7.69 -37.35
N ASN A 270 -28.36 6.88 -36.54
CA ASN A 270 -29.38 7.31 -35.61
C ASN A 270 -28.74 7.46 -34.22
N ILE A 271 -28.25 8.66 -33.89
CA ILE A 271 -28.07 9.11 -32.51
C ILE A 271 -28.80 10.45 -32.43
N PHE A 272 -30.03 10.39 -31.95
CA PHE A 272 -31.03 11.46 -31.89
C PHE A 272 -31.34 12.12 -33.25
N GLY A 273 -32.54 11.82 -33.77
CA GLY A 273 -33.06 12.36 -35.03
C GLY A 273 -33.25 13.89 -35.04
N LEU A 274 -32.16 14.63 -35.12
CA LEU A 274 -32.15 16.06 -35.44
C LEU A 274 -31.29 16.26 -36.69
N ASN A 275 -31.99 16.50 -37.79
CA ASN A 275 -31.43 16.82 -39.09
C ASN A 275 -31.00 18.29 -39.08
N ILE A 276 -29.72 18.56 -38.82
CA ILE A 276 -29.18 19.93 -38.84
C ILE A 276 -28.24 20.05 -40.04
N ASN A 277 -28.76 20.61 -41.12
CA ASN A 277 -27.95 21.09 -42.23
C ASN A 277 -27.04 22.24 -41.76
N LYS A 278 -25.80 22.23 -42.24
CA LYS A 278 -24.73 23.22 -42.06
C LYS A 278 -25.23 24.66 -41.82
N GLU A 279 -25.05 25.13 -40.58
CA GLU A 279 -24.69 26.52 -40.26
C GLU A 279 -23.55 26.46 -39.24
N SER A 280 -22.32 26.42 -39.73
CA SER A 280 -21.08 26.18 -38.98
C SER A 280 -20.67 27.26 -37.97
N GLY A 281 -21.49 28.30 -37.75
CA GLY A 281 -21.28 29.29 -36.69
C GLY A 281 -22.00 28.95 -35.37
N LYS A 282 -23.17 28.30 -35.44
CA LYS A 282 -24.00 28.00 -34.25
C LYS A 282 -23.59 26.69 -33.56
N LEU A 283 -22.93 25.78 -34.27
CA LEU A 283 -22.47 24.51 -33.71
C LEU A 283 -21.36 24.71 -32.67
N ASP A 284 -20.47 25.67 -32.89
CA ASP A 284 -19.37 25.98 -31.96
C ASP A 284 -19.91 26.63 -30.66
N GLU A 285 -20.95 27.44 -30.77
CA GLU A 285 -21.68 28.04 -29.65
C GLU A 285 -22.57 27.01 -28.92
N PHE A 286 -23.16 26.06 -29.66
CA PHE A 286 -23.91 24.92 -29.13
C PHE A 286 -23.01 23.89 -28.42
N VAL A 287 -21.79 23.64 -28.93
CA VAL A 287 -20.79 22.79 -28.28
C VAL A 287 -20.27 23.48 -27.01
N LYS A 288 -20.01 24.79 -27.03
CA LYS A 288 -19.70 25.57 -25.81
C LYS A 288 -20.81 25.49 -24.76
N ASN A 289 -22.07 25.68 -25.14
CA ASN A 289 -23.19 25.60 -24.20
C ASN A 289 -23.49 24.17 -23.71
N ASN A 290 -23.35 23.15 -24.54
CA ASN A 290 -23.52 21.76 -24.10
C ASN A 290 -22.36 21.23 -23.28
N PHE A 291 -21.14 21.75 -23.48
CA PHE A 291 -20.02 21.50 -22.59
C PHE A 291 -20.30 22.04 -21.17
N VAL A 292 -20.99 23.18 -21.06
CA VAL A 292 -21.45 23.72 -19.76
C VAL A 292 -22.49 22.79 -19.10
N TYR A 293 -23.42 22.20 -19.85
CA TYR A 293 -24.37 21.23 -19.29
C TYR A 293 -23.73 19.89 -18.91
N VAL A 294 -22.74 19.42 -19.68
CA VAL A 294 -21.91 18.26 -19.30
C VAL A 294 -21.08 18.57 -18.05
N LEU A 295 -20.57 19.80 -17.91
CA LEU A 295 -19.89 20.28 -16.70
C LEU A 295 -20.82 20.38 -15.49
N ILE A 296 -22.07 20.81 -15.66
CA ILE A 296 -23.09 20.86 -14.60
C ILE A 296 -23.49 19.44 -14.17
N LEU A 297 -23.70 18.52 -15.11
CA LEU A 297 -23.97 17.12 -14.82
C LEU A 297 -22.77 16.45 -14.12
N LEU A 298 -21.55 16.77 -14.55
CA LEU A 298 -20.31 16.34 -13.89
C LEU A 298 -20.19 16.95 -12.48
N PHE A 299 -20.57 18.22 -12.28
CA PHE A 299 -20.62 18.89 -10.97
C PHE A 299 -21.65 18.26 -10.01
N ILE A 300 -22.81 17.85 -10.52
CA ILE A 300 -23.84 17.14 -9.76
C ILE A 300 -23.33 15.75 -9.37
N VAL A 301 -22.69 15.04 -10.29
CA VAL A 301 -22.06 13.73 -10.03
C VAL A 301 -20.86 13.85 -9.08
N LEU A 302 -20.06 14.92 -9.18
CA LEU A 302 -18.95 15.24 -8.28
C LEU A 302 -19.43 15.63 -6.87
N SER A 303 -20.58 16.31 -6.76
CA SER A 303 -21.20 16.68 -5.48
C SER A 303 -21.76 15.48 -4.73
N ILE A 304 -22.18 14.41 -5.44
CA ILE A 304 -22.64 13.15 -4.85
C ILE A 304 -21.48 12.35 -4.21
N PHE A 305 -20.23 12.56 -4.65
CA PHE A 305 -19.09 11.75 -4.21
C PHE A 305 -18.25 12.31 -3.06
N SER A 306 -18.53 13.50 -2.51
CA SER A 306 -17.81 14.08 -1.35
C SER A 306 -16.29 13.88 -1.37
N PHE A 307 -15.57 14.57 -2.26
CA PHE A 307 -14.11 14.56 -2.24
C PHE A 307 -13.48 15.91 -2.60
N ASN A 308 -12.93 16.58 -1.60
CA ASN A 308 -12.12 17.81 -1.70
C ASN A 308 -10.97 17.72 -2.73
N ILE A 309 -10.45 16.52 -3.00
CA ILE A 309 -9.27 16.33 -3.85
C ILE A 309 -9.58 16.40 -5.35
N PHE A 310 -10.75 15.93 -5.78
CA PHE A 310 -11.14 15.95 -7.20
C PHE A 310 -11.55 17.36 -7.63
N THR A 311 -12.21 18.11 -6.76
CA THR A 311 -12.49 19.55 -6.96
C THR A 311 -11.20 20.36 -7.06
N ASN A 312 -10.22 20.11 -6.18
CA ASN A 312 -8.92 20.78 -6.24
C ASN A 312 -8.13 20.42 -7.52
N LEU A 313 -8.13 19.15 -7.93
CA LEU A 313 -7.52 18.72 -9.19
C LEU A 313 -8.19 19.36 -10.41
N TYR A 314 -9.51 19.50 -10.40
CA TYR A 314 -10.27 20.15 -11.47
C TYR A 314 -9.98 21.65 -11.57
N ILE A 315 -9.98 22.37 -10.44
CA ILE A 315 -9.64 23.80 -10.40
C ILE A 315 -8.20 24.01 -10.88
N PHE A 316 -7.26 23.20 -10.38
CA PHE A 316 -5.86 23.26 -10.79
C PHE A 316 -5.69 22.94 -12.28
N GLY A 317 -6.30 21.85 -12.76
CA GLY A 317 -6.30 21.51 -14.19
C GLY A 317 -6.88 22.63 -15.05
N SER A 318 -8.02 23.21 -14.66
CA SER A 318 -8.64 24.32 -15.39
C SER A 318 -7.74 25.55 -15.48
N PHE A 319 -7.00 25.86 -14.41
CA PHE A 319 -5.99 26.94 -14.42
C PHE A 319 -4.84 26.65 -15.39
N PHE A 320 -4.29 25.43 -15.39
CA PHE A 320 -3.25 25.04 -16.33
C PHE A 320 -3.75 24.97 -17.78
N TYR A 321 -5.00 24.60 -18.01
CA TYR A 321 -5.60 24.65 -19.34
C TYR A 321 -5.55 26.06 -19.93
N VAL A 322 -5.89 27.09 -19.15
CA VAL A 322 -5.83 28.50 -19.61
C VAL A 322 -4.39 28.90 -19.97
N ILE A 323 -3.40 28.51 -19.16
CA ILE A 323 -1.98 28.78 -19.45
C ILE A 323 -1.52 28.07 -20.72
N PHE A 324 -1.81 26.77 -20.86
CA PHE A 324 -1.43 26.01 -22.03
C PHE A 324 -2.19 26.45 -23.29
N ASN A 325 -3.40 26.95 -23.14
CA ASN A 325 -4.16 27.58 -24.22
C ASN A 325 -3.57 28.92 -24.65
N PHE A 326 -3.01 29.69 -23.71
CA PHE A 326 -2.26 30.91 -24.05
C PHE A 326 -0.94 30.63 -24.78
N LEU A 327 -0.32 29.47 -24.51
CA LEU A 327 0.94 29.05 -25.12
C LEU A 327 0.77 28.21 -26.40
N ASP A 328 -0.45 28.03 -26.91
CA ASP A 328 -0.79 27.12 -28.03
C ASP A 328 -0.36 25.65 -27.81
N LEU A 329 -0.28 25.20 -26.56
CA LEU A 329 0.12 23.85 -26.14
C LEU A 329 -1.06 22.98 -25.66
N VAL A 330 -2.28 23.28 -26.09
CA VAL A 330 -3.51 22.59 -25.62
C VAL A 330 -3.45 21.08 -25.83
N ALA A 331 -2.93 20.62 -26.97
CA ALA A 331 -2.79 19.19 -27.26
C ALA A 331 -1.83 18.48 -26.29
N LEU A 332 -0.76 19.15 -25.86
CA LEU A 332 0.18 18.63 -24.86
C LEU A 332 -0.48 18.58 -23.48
N TYR A 333 -1.23 19.62 -23.10
CA TYR A 333 -1.98 19.64 -21.86
C TYR A 333 -3.00 18.49 -21.78
N THR A 334 -3.77 18.24 -22.84
CA THR A 334 -4.75 17.15 -22.85
C THR A 334 -4.08 15.77 -22.72
N HIS A 335 -2.91 15.58 -23.35
CA HIS A 335 -2.10 14.37 -23.16
C HIS A 335 -1.68 14.18 -21.70
N ILE A 336 -1.08 15.21 -21.08
CA ILE A 336 -0.62 15.17 -19.69
C ILE A 336 -1.79 14.96 -18.73
N ALA A 337 -2.93 15.61 -18.98
CA ALA A 337 -4.13 15.52 -18.15
C ALA A 337 -4.71 14.11 -18.15
N ILE A 338 -4.82 13.46 -19.32
CA ILE A 338 -5.36 12.10 -19.43
C ILE A 338 -4.44 11.08 -18.74
N ILE A 339 -3.11 11.18 -18.93
CA ILE A 339 -2.15 10.32 -18.25
C ILE A 339 -2.23 10.51 -16.73
N SER A 340 -2.27 11.77 -16.29
CA SER A 340 -2.38 12.10 -14.86
C SER A 340 -3.66 11.53 -14.27
N LEU A 341 -4.79 11.66 -14.97
CA LEU A 341 -6.07 11.10 -14.56
C LEU A 341 -6.01 9.58 -14.39
N PHE A 342 -5.41 8.87 -15.35
CA PHE A 342 -5.20 7.42 -15.25
C PHE A 342 -4.38 7.05 -14.01
N VAL A 343 -3.25 7.73 -13.77
CA VAL A 343 -2.40 7.50 -12.60
C VAL A 343 -3.16 7.79 -11.31
N PHE A 344 -3.93 8.88 -11.23
CA PHE A 344 -4.72 9.20 -10.04
C PHE A 344 -5.77 8.14 -9.75
N PHE A 345 -6.47 7.63 -10.77
CA PHE A 345 -7.40 6.51 -10.59
C PHE A 345 -6.67 5.26 -10.09
N ALA A 346 -5.58 4.85 -10.76
CA ALA A 346 -4.80 3.69 -10.35
C ALA A 346 -4.32 3.80 -8.90
N LEU A 347 -3.75 4.95 -8.51
CA LEU A 347 -3.32 5.21 -7.14
C LEU A 347 -4.50 5.19 -6.16
N LYS A 348 -5.64 5.80 -6.49
CA LYS A 348 -6.83 5.78 -5.63
C LYS A 348 -7.30 4.36 -5.34
N PHE A 349 -7.35 3.51 -6.37
CA PHE A 349 -7.76 2.13 -6.20
C PHE A 349 -6.74 1.27 -5.44
N ILE A 350 -5.44 1.50 -5.64
CA ILE A 350 -4.37 0.84 -4.86
C ILE A 350 -4.41 1.30 -3.38
N LEU A 351 -4.75 2.56 -3.14
CA LEU A 351 -4.80 3.15 -1.80
C LEU A 351 -6.13 2.95 -1.08
N LEU A 352 -7.15 2.39 -1.74
CA LEU A 352 -8.45 2.12 -1.17
C LEU A 352 -8.27 1.19 0.03
N ASP A 353 -8.40 1.77 1.22
CA ASP A 353 -8.09 1.12 2.48
C ASP A 353 -9.14 0.05 2.80
N ASP A 354 -8.75 -0.96 3.59
CA ASP A 354 -9.65 -2.04 4.00
C ASP A 354 -10.87 -1.53 4.82
N LYS A 355 -10.88 -0.25 5.24
CA LYS A 355 -12.04 0.41 5.86
C LYS A 355 -13.26 0.55 4.94
N GLN A 356 -13.06 0.57 3.62
CA GLN A 356 -14.13 0.57 2.62
C GLN A 356 -14.24 -0.83 1.96
N GLU A 357 -14.21 -1.88 2.78
CA GLU A 357 -14.14 -3.26 2.33
C GLU A 357 -15.23 -3.62 1.31
N ILE A 358 -16.45 -3.12 1.51
CA ILE A 358 -17.60 -3.35 0.61
C ILE A 358 -17.33 -2.73 -0.76
N ILE A 359 -16.91 -1.47 -0.81
CA ILE A 359 -16.62 -0.76 -2.06
C ILE A 359 -15.48 -1.46 -2.80
N ARG A 360 -14.42 -1.87 -2.07
CA ARG A 360 -13.29 -2.59 -2.62
C ARG A 360 -13.70 -3.95 -3.22
N LYS A 361 -14.56 -4.71 -2.53
CA LYS A 361 -15.10 -5.99 -3.04
C LYS A 361 -15.92 -5.79 -4.32
N ILE A 362 -16.75 -4.76 -4.39
CA ILE A 362 -17.52 -4.43 -5.60
C ILE A 362 -16.58 -4.11 -6.76
N ILE A 363 -15.56 -3.25 -6.54
CA ILE A 363 -14.57 -2.89 -7.57
C ILE A 363 -13.83 -4.13 -8.07
N ILE A 364 -13.44 -5.04 -7.17
CA ILE A 364 -12.81 -6.30 -7.54
C ILE A 364 -13.75 -7.16 -8.39
N GLY A 365 -15.02 -7.29 -8.00
CA GLY A 365 -16.02 -8.02 -8.79
C GLY A 365 -16.18 -7.44 -10.20
N VAL A 366 -16.26 -6.12 -10.32
CA VAL A 366 -16.31 -5.43 -11.63
C VAL A 366 -15.02 -5.66 -12.42
N SER A 367 -13.85 -5.63 -11.77
CA SER A 367 -12.57 -5.81 -12.46
C SER A 367 -12.43 -7.20 -13.08
N TYR A 368 -12.93 -8.25 -12.41
CA TYR A 368 -13.01 -9.60 -13.01
C TYR A 368 -13.86 -9.61 -14.28
N ILE A 369 -15.07 -9.03 -14.24
CA ILE A 369 -15.98 -8.99 -15.39
C ILE A 369 -15.32 -8.26 -16.57
N VAL A 370 -14.79 -7.06 -16.34
CA VAL A 370 -14.15 -6.25 -17.38
C VAL A 370 -12.91 -6.96 -17.94
N CYS A 371 -12.11 -7.62 -17.10
CA CYS A 371 -10.95 -8.39 -17.54
C CYS A 371 -11.34 -9.55 -18.46
N ILE A 372 -12.44 -10.27 -18.16
CA ILE A 372 -12.96 -11.34 -19.02
C ILE A 372 -13.41 -10.77 -20.36
N PHE A 373 -14.16 -9.66 -20.37
CA PHE A 373 -14.56 -8.99 -21.62
C PHE A 373 -13.36 -8.50 -22.44
N ALA A 374 -12.35 -7.92 -21.77
CA ALA A 374 -11.13 -7.47 -22.44
C ALA A 374 -10.37 -8.64 -23.07
N LEU A 375 -10.28 -9.78 -22.38
CA LEU A 375 -9.70 -11.01 -22.90
C LEU A 375 -10.45 -11.55 -24.12
N LEU A 376 -11.78 -11.51 -24.12
CA LEU A 376 -12.59 -11.96 -25.26
C LEU A 376 -12.49 -11.00 -26.46
N ALA A 377 -12.42 -9.69 -26.22
CA ALA A 377 -12.43 -8.68 -27.27
C ALA A 377 -11.04 -8.44 -27.89
N LYS A 378 -10.02 -8.19 -27.07
CA LYS A 378 -8.66 -7.93 -27.52
C LYS A 378 -7.66 -8.38 -26.43
N PRO A 379 -7.21 -9.65 -26.44
CA PRO A 379 -6.27 -10.20 -25.45
C PRO A 379 -4.99 -9.38 -25.27
N SER A 380 -4.54 -8.68 -26.33
CA SER A 380 -3.33 -7.84 -26.29
C SER A 380 -3.44 -6.64 -25.33
N LEU A 381 -4.64 -6.29 -24.84
CA LEU A 381 -4.85 -5.29 -23.80
C LEU A 381 -4.41 -5.74 -22.39
N MET A 382 -4.29 -7.05 -22.13
CA MET A 382 -3.80 -7.55 -20.84
C MET A 382 -2.29 -7.37 -20.66
N LEU A 383 -1.54 -7.39 -21.76
CA LEU A 383 -0.08 -7.20 -21.79
C LEU A 383 0.29 -6.29 -22.97
N PRO A 384 0.00 -4.97 -22.88
CA PRO A 384 0.15 -4.00 -23.96
C PRO A 384 1.60 -3.85 -24.43
N VAL A 385 2.59 -4.16 -23.59
CA VAL A 385 4.01 -4.14 -23.98
C VAL A 385 4.34 -5.20 -25.03
N PHE A 386 3.66 -6.34 -25.01
CA PHE A 386 3.80 -7.31 -26.09
C PHE A 386 2.91 -6.93 -27.28
N GLY A 387 1.67 -6.49 -27.05
CA GLY A 387 0.73 -6.14 -28.13
C GLY A 387 1.17 -4.97 -29.02
N SER A 388 1.60 -3.85 -28.44
CA SER A 388 1.94 -2.63 -29.19
C SER A 388 3.35 -2.64 -29.81
N PHE A 389 4.27 -3.47 -29.29
CA PHE A 389 5.57 -3.71 -29.94
C PHE A 389 5.49 -4.78 -31.05
N LEU A 390 4.51 -5.72 -30.98
CA LEU A 390 4.34 -6.79 -31.96
C LEU A 390 3.36 -6.43 -33.10
N GLU A 391 2.34 -5.62 -32.87
CA GLU A 391 1.44 -5.09 -33.92
C GLU A 391 2.16 -3.98 -34.70
N LYS A 392 2.95 -4.40 -35.70
CA LYS A 392 3.75 -3.56 -36.61
C LYS A 392 2.92 -2.82 -37.68
N ASP A 393 1.62 -2.63 -37.47
CA ASP A 393 0.75 -1.94 -38.43
C ASP A 393 0.66 -0.44 -38.09
N THR A 394 1.53 0.29 -38.78
CA THR A 394 1.96 1.67 -38.52
C THR A 394 0.98 2.79 -38.91
N ASN A 395 -0.32 2.55 -39.07
CA ASN A 395 -1.22 3.60 -39.59
C ASN A 395 -2.17 4.24 -38.56
N ALA A 396 -2.18 3.82 -37.27
CA ALA A 396 -3.12 4.40 -36.29
C ALA A 396 -2.72 4.28 -34.80
N THR A 397 -1.43 4.28 -34.45
CA THR A 397 -1.03 4.27 -33.03
C THR A 397 -1.01 5.69 -32.47
N TYR A 398 -2.11 6.11 -31.87
CA TYR A 398 -2.27 7.42 -31.26
C TYR A 398 -1.19 7.65 -30.17
N PRO A 399 -0.39 8.75 -30.22
CA PRO A 399 0.72 8.98 -29.28
C PRO A 399 0.33 8.87 -27.80
N LEU A 400 -0.89 9.28 -27.44
CA LEU A 400 -1.41 9.14 -26.08
C LEU A 400 -1.60 7.68 -25.65
N LEU A 401 -2.07 6.80 -26.53
CA LEU A 401 -2.28 5.37 -26.19
C LEU A 401 -0.93 4.68 -25.92
N LEU A 402 0.11 5.04 -26.67
CA LEU A 402 1.47 4.57 -26.44
C LEU A 402 1.98 5.05 -25.06
N SER A 403 1.82 6.34 -24.75
CA SER A 403 2.23 6.88 -23.45
C SER A 403 1.47 6.24 -22.27
N LEU A 404 0.18 5.96 -22.45
CA LEU A 404 -0.64 5.25 -21.47
C LEU A 404 -0.17 3.82 -21.25
N SER A 405 0.25 3.14 -22.33
CA SER A 405 0.78 1.76 -22.28
C SER A 405 2.10 1.68 -21.50
N VAL A 406 2.97 2.70 -21.64
CA VAL A 406 4.21 2.80 -20.85
C VAL A 406 3.89 2.98 -19.36
N VAL A 407 2.97 3.86 -19.01
CA VAL A 407 2.57 4.09 -17.60
C VAL A 407 1.90 2.85 -17.01
N TYR A 408 1.01 2.20 -17.76
CA TYR A 408 0.43 0.92 -17.39
C TYR A 408 1.50 -0.13 -17.10
N PHE A 409 2.51 -0.25 -17.98
CA PHE A 409 3.59 -1.20 -17.78
C PHE A 409 4.38 -0.96 -16.50
N ILE A 410 4.69 0.30 -16.18
CA ILE A 410 5.37 0.65 -14.92
C ILE A 410 4.53 0.18 -13.72
N LEU A 411 3.22 0.43 -13.73
CA LEU A 411 2.32 -0.02 -12.68
C LEU A 411 2.27 -1.56 -12.56
N VAL A 412 2.16 -2.26 -13.70
CA VAL A 412 2.18 -3.72 -13.72
C VAL A 412 3.52 -4.27 -13.24
N ALA A 413 4.65 -3.67 -13.64
CA ALA A 413 5.97 -4.07 -13.18
C ALA A 413 6.12 -3.92 -11.66
N LEU A 414 5.57 -2.85 -11.07
CA LEU A 414 5.52 -2.68 -9.61
C LEU A 414 4.69 -3.76 -8.92
N VAL A 415 3.55 -4.14 -9.51
CA VAL A 415 2.69 -5.21 -8.99
C VAL A 415 3.33 -6.57 -9.16
N ILE A 416 3.95 -6.87 -10.30
CA ILE A 416 4.67 -8.13 -10.55
C ILE A 416 5.88 -8.24 -9.63
N PHE A 417 6.65 -7.17 -9.42
CA PHE A 417 7.72 -7.16 -8.43
C PHE A 417 7.21 -7.54 -7.04
N SER A 418 6.06 -6.98 -6.66
CA SER A 418 5.38 -7.27 -5.40
C SER A 418 4.88 -8.73 -5.35
N LEU A 419 4.38 -9.24 -6.47
CA LEU A 419 3.91 -10.62 -6.65
C LEU A 419 5.06 -11.62 -6.53
N GLN A 420 6.16 -11.42 -7.26
CA GLN A 420 7.34 -12.29 -7.24
C GLN A 420 7.92 -12.42 -5.83
N LYS A 421 8.06 -11.30 -5.12
CA LYS A 421 8.50 -11.31 -3.72
C LYS A 421 7.55 -12.07 -2.80
N THR A 422 6.24 -12.02 -3.06
CA THR A 422 5.22 -12.72 -2.27
C THR A 422 5.17 -14.22 -2.62
N ALA A 423 5.22 -14.57 -3.90
CA ALA A 423 5.13 -15.94 -4.41
C ALA A 423 6.33 -16.81 -4.03
N ARG A 424 7.56 -16.28 -4.15
CA ARG A 424 8.81 -16.99 -3.72
C ARG A 424 8.76 -17.45 -2.26
N LYS A 425 7.93 -16.80 -1.45
CA LYS A 425 7.80 -17.08 -0.02
C LYS A 425 6.69 -18.10 0.25
N ASN A 426 5.52 -17.93 -0.36
CA ASN A 426 4.40 -18.87 -0.22
C ASN A 426 4.70 -20.25 -0.83
N SER A 427 5.67 -20.34 -1.74
CA SER A 427 6.18 -21.63 -2.25
C SER A 427 7.13 -22.34 -1.27
N VAL A 428 7.71 -21.62 -0.31
CA VAL A 428 8.68 -22.15 0.68
C VAL A 428 7.99 -22.49 2.01
N VAL A 429 6.84 -21.87 2.29
CA VAL A 429 6.01 -22.18 3.46
C VAL A 429 4.59 -22.39 2.96
N PRO A 430 4.14 -23.65 2.77
CA PRO A 430 2.73 -23.91 2.48
C PRO A 430 1.88 -23.37 3.63
N SER A 431 0.80 -22.67 3.27
CA SER A 431 -0.17 -22.06 4.17
C SER A 431 -0.89 -23.07 5.05
#